data_AF-T1AUW7-F1
#
_entry.id   AF-T1AUW7-F1
#
_cell.length_a   1.000
_cell.length_b   1.000
_cell.length_c   1.000
_cell.angle_alpha   90.00
_cell.angle_beta   90.00
_cell.angle_gamma   90.00
#
_symmetry.space_group_name_H-M   'P 1'
#
loop_
_entity.id
_entity.type
_entity.pdbx_description
1 polymer ?
#
loop_
_entity_poly.entity_id
_entity_poly.type
_entity_poly.pdbx_seq_one_letter_code
_entity_poly.pdbx_strand_id
1 'polypeptide(L)'
;SINALRAQSGESPLEIGKIPLDDPATYDQVLTKARTVAVFQFESSGMQRLLKDAKPDRFEDLIALGALFRPGPMELIPEYVACKHGKQPEYLHPDMKEVLGVTYGVFVYQEQVMQIAQRLAGYTLGGADLLRRAMGKKKPEEMAKQRSVFVAGAAARGIDGPVANAIFDQMEKFAGYGFNKSHAAAYALLSYQTAYLKAHYPAQFMAAMLSADMDHTDKVVILIRECAEMDLTVLPPDVNTSQYPFTAEGRAIRYGLGAIRGVGRGAAETLIAEREAHGPFASLEDLCRRLDLQKLNRRVLEALLRSGKSRCPRCKPRRADGALPA
;
A
#
# COMPACT_ATOMS: atom_id res chain seq x y z
N SER A 1 3.66 -12.27 -16.35
CA SER A 1 3.63 -10.80 -16.27
C SER A 1 2.26 -10.29 -16.69
N ILE A 2 1.78 -9.17 -16.13
CA ILE A 2 0.50 -8.53 -16.50
C ILE A 2 0.47 -8.18 -17.99
N ASN A 3 1.55 -7.60 -18.52
CA ASN A 3 1.60 -7.22 -19.94
C ASN A 3 1.58 -8.43 -20.88
N ALA A 4 2.12 -9.58 -20.44
CA ALA A 4 2.00 -10.82 -21.20
C ALA A 4 0.55 -11.33 -21.25
N LEU A 5 -0.19 -11.22 -20.13
CA LEU A 5 -1.62 -11.55 -20.08
C LEU A 5 -2.45 -10.61 -20.97
N ARG A 6 -2.18 -9.30 -20.91
CA ARG A 6 -2.85 -8.28 -21.73
C ARG A 6 -2.62 -8.53 -23.22
N ALA A 7 -1.38 -8.84 -23.61
CA ALA A 7 -1.05 -9.18 -24.99
C ALA A 7 -1.81 -10.43 -25.50
N GLN A 8 -1.99 -11.46 -24.67
CA GLN A 8 -2.81 -12.63 -25.03
C GLN A 8 -4.27 -12.28 -25.29
N SER A 9 -4.76 -11.20 -24.66
CA SER A 9 -6.14 -10.71 -24.80
C SER A 9 -6.27 -9.58 -25.85
N GLY A 10 -5.19 -9.27 -26.58
CA GLY A 10 -5.16 -8.17 -27.56
C GLY A 10 -5.15 -6.77 -26.96
N GLU A 11 -4.92 -6.64 -25.65
CA GLU A 11 -4.86 -5.36 -24.95
C GLU A 11 -3.46 -4.73 -25.01
N SER A 12 -3.40 -3.40 -25.09
CA SER A 12 -2.15 -2.65 -24.96
C SER A 12 -1.50 -2.87 -23.59
N PRO A 13 -0.16 -2.75 -23.46
CA PRO A 13 0.53 -2.84 -22.17
C PRO A 13 -0.05 -1.90 -21.11
N LEU A 14 -0.04 -2.33 -19.85
CA LEU A 14 -0.48 -1.49 -18.73
C LEU A 14 0.53 -0.38 -18.47
N GLU A 15 0.11 0.86 -18.65
CA GLU A 15 0.88 2.04 -18.27
C GLU A 15 0.46 2.51 -16.86
N ILE A 16 1.23 2.12 -15.84
CA ILE A 16 0.87 2.37 -14.43
C ILE A 16 0.69 3.86 -14.09
N GLY A 17 1.41 4.75 -14.78
CA GLY A 17 1.29 6.20 -14.59
C GLY A 17 0.03 6.82 -15.22
N LYS A 18 -0.75 6.05 -15.99
CA LYS A 18 -1.97 6.50 -16.67
C LYS A 18 -3.24 5.82 -16.17
N ILE A 19 -3.16 5.04 -15.09
CA ILE A 19 -4.36 4.42 -14.52
C ILE A 19 -5.34 5.49 -13.99
N PRO A 20 -6.66 5.30 -14.13
CA PRO A 20 -7.65 6.21 -13.56
C PRO A 20 -7.55 6.21 -12.03
N LEU A 21 -7.73 7.37 -11.39
CA LEU A 21 -7.68 7.53 -9.93
C LEU A 21 -9.05 7.41 -9.24
N ASP A 22 -10.09 7.16 -10.03
CA ASP A 22 -11.51 7.05 -9.67
C ASP A 22 -12.09 5.67 -10.01
N ASP A 23 -11.24 4.64 -10.14
CA ASP A 23 -11.68 3.29 -10.50
C ASP A 23 -12.51 2.64 -9.38
N PRO A 24 -13.80 2.33 -9.62
CA PRO A 24 -14.68 1.80 -8.57
C PRO A 24 -14.21 0.47 -8.01
N ALA A 25 -13.62 -0.41 -8.83
CA ALA A 25 -13.15 -1.71 -8.38
C ALA A 25 -12.03 -1.59 -7.33
N THR A 26 -11.12 -0.63 -7.52
CA THR A 26 -10.03 -0.35 -6.57
C THR A 26 -10.56 0.11 -5.22
N TYR A 27 -11.54 1.02 -5.20
CA TYR A 27 -12.16 1.46 -3.95
C TYR A 27 -13.02 0.37 -3.32
N ASP A 28 -13.98 -0.19 -4.06
CA ASP A 28 -15.00 -1.09 -3.52
C ASP A 28 -14.46 -2.47 -3.14
N GLN A 29 -13.53 -3.02 -3.92
CA GLN A 29 -13.04 -4.39 -3.71
C GLN A 29 -11.85 -4.43 -2.76
N VAL A 30 -11.04 -3.38 -2.69
CA VAL A 30 -9.78 -3.36 -1.92
C VAL A 30 -9.86 -2.39 -0.76
N LEU A 31 -10.04 -1.09 -1.03
CA LEU A 31 -9.86 -0.05 -0.01
C LEU A 31 -11.01 -0.01 1.01
N THR A 32 -12.27 0.10 0.56
CA THR A 32 -13.47 0.17 1.41
C THR A 32 -13.71 -1.11 2.21
N LYS A 33 -13.37 -2.28 1.64
CA LYS A 33 -13.42 -3.56 2.35
C LYS A 33 -12.19 -3.80 3.23
N ALA A 34 -11.20 -2.90 3.18
CA ALA A 34 -9.91 -3.00 3.84
C ALA A 34 -9.17 -4.32 3.58
N ARG A 35 -9.25 -4.82 2.35
CA ARG A 35 -8.48 -5.98 1.87
C ARG A 35 -7.08 -5.51 1.45
N THR A 36 -6.36 -4.88 2.36
CA THR A 36 -5.14 -4.12 2.05
C THR A 36 -3.84 -4.81 2.47
N VAL A 37 -3.87 -6.11 2.76
CA VAL A 37 -2.62 -6.89 2.89
C VAL A 37 -1.81 -6.73 1.60
N ALA A 38 -0.51 -6.46 1.73
CA ALA A 38 0.42 -6.15 0.64
C ALA A 38 0.15 -4.84 -0.13
N VAL A 39 -0.83 -4.02 0.29
CA VAL A 39 -1.08 -2.68 -0.28
C VAL A 39 -0.24 -1.65 0.48
N PHE A 40 0.70 -1.02 -0.23
CA PHE A 40 1.68 -0.10 0.35
C PHE A 40 1.04 0.92 1.31
N GLN A 41 1.64 1.14 2.48
CA GLN A 41 1.17 2.02 3.58
C GLN A 41 -0.15 1.62 4.28
N PHE A 42 -1.01 0.81 3.66
CA PHE A 42 -2.36 0.53 4.17
C PHE A 42 -2.53 -0.85 4.81
N GLU A 43 -1.44 -1.56 5.10
CA GLU A 43 -1.46 -2.97 5.55
C GLU A 43 -1.78 -3.17 7.03
N SER A 44 -1.47 -2.18 7.89
CA SER A 44 -1.59 -2.35 9.33
C SER A 44 -3.05 -2.58 9.77
N SER A 45 -3.24 -3.39 10.81
CA SER A 45 -4.59 -3.71 11.32
C SER A 45 -5.38 -2.47 11.77
N GLY A 46 -4.70 -1.47 12.34
CA GLY A 46 -5.33 -0.21 12.71
C GLY A 46 -5.75 0.61 11.48
N MET A 47 -4.91 0.66 10.44
CA MET A 47 -5.25 1.32 9.18
C MET A 47 -6.41 0.61 8.45
N GLN A 48 -6.44 -0.73 8.49
CA GLN A 48 -7.56 -1.50 7.95
C GLN A 48 -8.89 -1.18 8.64
N ARG A 49 -8.89 -1.01 9.98
CA ARG A 49 -10.09 -0.58 10.71
C ARG A 49 -10.53 0.82 10.25
N LEU A 50 -9.57 1.75 10.19
CA LEU A 50 -9.82 3.09 9.69
C LEU A 50 -10.44 3.08 8.28
N LEU A 51 -9.93 2.26 7.36
CA LEU A 51 -10.48 2.16 6.01
C LEU A 51 -11.94 1.67 6.01
N LYS A 52 -12.29 0.70 6.86
CA LYS A 52 -13.67 0.21 6.99
C LYS A 52 -14.62 1.28 7.53
N ASP A 53 -14.13 2.10 8.46
CA ASP A 53 -14.90 3.18 9.06
C ASP A 53 -15.04 4.37 8.09
N ALA A 54 -13.93 4.78 7.47
CA ALA A 54 -13.87 5.93 6.57
C ALA A 54 -14.51 5.66 5.20
N LYS A 55 -14.42 4.42 4.68
CA LYS A 55 -14.90 4.02 3.34
C LYS A 55 -14.45 4.99 2.24
N PRO A 56 -13.14 5.09 1.96
CA PRO A 56 -12.64 6.03 0.96
C PRO A 56 -13.22 5.72 -0.42
N ASP A 57 -13.63 6.75 -1.14
CA ASP A 57 -14.25 6.67 -2.48
C ASP A 57 -13.58 7.60 -3.50
N ARG A 58 -12.52 8.31 -3.09
CA ARG A 58 -11.75 9.22 -3.93
C ARG A 58 -10.29 9.28 -3.48
N PHE A 59 -9.44 9.78 -4.38
CA PHE A 59 -8.00 9.79 -4.16
C PHE A 59 -7.59 10.67 -2.98
N GLU A 60 -8.26 11.82 -2.80
CA GLU A 60 -8.00 12.74 -1.70
C GLU A 60 -8.18 12.10 -0.32
N ASP A 61 -9.08 11.11 -0.19
CA ASP A 61 -9.26 10.41 1.07
C ASP A 61 -8.01 9.58 1.41
N LEU A 62 -7.35 8.96 0.43
CA LEU A 62 -6.12 8.21 0.69
C LEU A 62 -4.99 9.11 1.18
N ILE A 63 -4.88 10.31 0.59
CA ILE A 63 -3.92 11.32 1.01
C ILE A 63 -4.20 11.73 2.47
N ALA A 64 -5.47 12.00 2.80
CA ALA A 64 -5.86 12.47 4.12
C ALA A 64 -5.71 11.39 5.18
N LEU A 65 -6.20 10.17 4.92
CA LEU A 65 -6.13 9.05 5.87
C LEU A 65 -4.67 8.67 6.14
N GLY A 66 -3.81 8.63 5.12
CA GLY A 66 -2.37 8.41 5.29
C GLY A 66 -1.71 9.50 6.14
N ALA A 67 -2.11 10.77 5.97
CA ALA A 67 -1.58 11.89 6.75
C ALA A 67 -2.12 11.97 8.19
N LEU A 68 -3.34 11.49 8.44
CA LEU A 68 -4.02 11.50 9.74
C LEU A 68 -3.62 10.32 10.63
N PHE A 69 -3.28 9.16 10.05
CA PHE A 69 -3.00 7.93 10.80
C PHE A 69 -1.59 7.92 11.43
N ARG A 70 -1.36 8.85 12.36
CA ARG A 70 -0.13 8.96 13.17
C ARG A 70 -0.42 9.57 14.54
N PRO A 71 0.47 9.39 15.54
CA PRO A 71 0.29 9.95 16.88
C PRO A 71 0.10 11.48 16.85
N GLY A 72 -0.97 11.97 17.49
CA GLY A 72 -1.39 13.37 17.46
C GLY A 72 -2.64 13.60 16.60
N PRO A 73 -2.53 13.69 15.26
CA PRO A 73 -3.68 13.96 14.39
C PRO A 73 -4.68 12.81 14.32
N MET A 74 -4.38 11.61 14.84
CA MET A 74 -5.35 10.53 14.99
C MET A 74 -6.61 10.95 15.76
N GLU A 75 -6.51 11.92 16.68
CA GLU A 75 -7.67 12.48 17.40
C GLU A 75 -8.67 13.18 16.47
N LEU A 76 -8.24 13.59 15.28
CA LEU A 76 -9.07 14.27 14.28
C LEU A 76 -9.78 13.30 13.33
N ILE A 77 -9.40 12.02 13.34
CA ILE A 77 -9.99 10.99 12.47
C ILE A 77 -11.50 10.84 12.69
N PRO A 78 -12.03 10.78 13.94
CA PRO A 78 -13.47 10.65 14.14
C PRO A 78 -14.27 11.80 13.51
N GLU A 79 -13.76 13.03 13.61
CA GLU A 79 -14.38 14.20 13.00
C GLU A 79 -14.33 14.12 11.46
N TYR A 80 -13.17 13.77 10.90
CA TYR A 80 -13.00 13.57 9.45
C TYR A 80 -14.01 12.55 8.91
N VAL A 81 -14.12 11.39 9.59
CA VAL A 81 -15.01 10.30 9.19
C VAL A 81 -16.48 10.70 9.36
N ALA A 82 -16.86 11.36 10.45
CA ALA A 82 -18.23 11.84 10.66
C ALA A 82 -18.65 12.83 9.55
N CYS A 83 -17.77 13.77 9.19
CA CYS A 83 -18.06 14.74 8.14
C CYS A 83 -18.11 14.10 6.77
N LYS A 84 -17.24 13.13 6.47
CA LYS A 84 -17.33 12.32 5.25
C LYS A 84 -18.69 11.61 5.13
N HIS A 85 -19.24 11.12 6.25
CA HIS A 85 -20.55 10.45 6.29
C HIS A 85 -21.76 11.39 6.45
N GLY A 86 -21.58 12.70 6.21
CA GLY A 86 -22.68 13.66 6.07
C GLY A 86 -22.88 14.60 7.26
N LYS A 87 -22.07 14.52 8.33
CA LYS A 87 -21.99 15.63 9.30
C LYS A 87 -21.52 16.88 8.58
N GLN A 88 -22.19 18.00 8.77
CA GLN A 88 -21.78 19.25 8.14
C GLN A 88 -20.46 19.74 8.75
N PRO A 89 -19.41 20.01 7.94
CA PRO A 89 -18.18 20.58 8.44
C PRO A 89 -18.41 21.98 9.03
N GLU A 90 -17.81 22.24 10.18
CA GLU A 90 -17.84 23.57 10.80
C GLU A 90 -16.69 24.43 10.27
N TYR A 91 -17.01 25.61 9.77
CA TYR A 91 -16.03 26.60 9.31
C TYR A 91 -16.23 27.90 10.10
N LEU A 92 -15.13 28.43 10.65
CA LEU A 92 -15.15 29.73 11.34
C LEU A 92 -15.31 30.91 10.36
N HIS A 93 -14.96 30.70 9.09
CA HIS A 93 -15.13 31.69 8.03
C HIS A 93 -15.42 31.00 6.68
N PRO A 94 -16.30 31.55 5.82
CA PRO A 94 -16.66 30.93 4.53
C PRO A 94 -15.48 30.56 3.64
N ASP A 95 -14.47 31.43 3.54
CA ASP A 95 -13.27 31.18 2.72
C ASP A 95 -12.43 29.97 3.18
N MET A 96 -12.63 29.48 4.41
CA MET A 96 -11.97 28.24 4.86
C MET A 96 -12.47 27.02 4.09
N LYS A 97 -13.71 27.05 3.57
CA LYS A 97 -14.30 25.95 2.81
C LYS A 97 -13.51 25.66 1.54
N GLU A 98 -12.98 26.67 0.87
CA GLU A 98 -12.16 26.54 -0.34
C GLU A 98 -10.84 25.79 -0.09
N VAL A 99 -10.34 25.81 1.14
CA VAL A 99 -9.04 25.21 1.50
C VAL A 99 -9.21 23.88 2.25
N LEU A 100 -10.18 23.82 3.15
CA LEU A 100 -10.43 22.67 4.02
C LEU A 100 -11.55 21.76 3.50
N GLY A 101 -12.25 22.13 2.42
CA GLY A 101 -13.35 21.33 1.85
C GLY A 101 -12.91 19.93 1.42
N VAL A 102 -11.70 19.81 0.86
CA VAL A 102 -11.11 18.53 0.47
C VAL A 102 -10.80 17.60 1.65
N THR A 103 -10.74 18.15 2.88
CA THR A 103 -10.53 17.41 4.13
C THR A 103 -11.68 17.58 5.12
N TYR A 104 -12.87 17.91 4.60
CA TYR A 104 -14.10 18.03 5.39
C TYR A 104 -13.98 18.96 6.61
N GLY A 105 -13.30 20.11 6.45
CA GLY A 105 -13.13 21.12 7.51
C GLY A 105 -12.00 20.81 8.51
N VAL A 106 -11.39 19.63 8.43
CA VAL A 106 -10.29 19.23 9.30
C VAL A 106 -8.97 19.74 8.71
N PHE A 107 -8.13 20.37 9.52
CA PHE A 107 -6.75 20.66 9.11
C PHE A 107 -5.94 19.36 9.06
N VAL A 108 -5.25 19.13 7.94
CA VAL A 108 -4.43 17.92 7.70
C VAL A 108 -3.06 18.28 7.10
N TYR A 109 -2.99 19.34 6.30
CA TYR A 109 -1.80 19.69 5.54
C TYR A 109 -1.18 21.01 5.98
N GLN A 110 0.15 21.09 5.86
CA GLN A 110 0.90 22.33 6.06
C GLN A 110 0.49 23.41 5.04
N GLU A 111 0.21 22.97 3.80
CA GLU A 111 -0.23 23.82 2.71
C GLU A 111 -1.59 24.47 3.00
N GLN A 112 -2.45 23.84 3.81
CA GLN A 112 -3.73 24.44 4.21
C GLN A 112 -3.52 25.64 5.13
N VAL A 113 -2.61 25.55 6.10
CA VAL A 113 -2.24 26.69 6.96
C VAL A 113 -1.73 27.85 6.12
N MET A 114 -0.88 27.56 5.13
CA MET A 114 -0.35 28.57 4.23
C MET A 114 -1.47 29.24 3.41
N GLN A 115 -2.34 28.45 2.78
CA GLN A 115 -3.44 28.98 1.96
C GLN A 115 -4.47 29.78 2.77
N ILE A 116 -4.77 29.35 4.01
CA ILE A 116 -5.63 30.12 4.92
C ILE A 116 -4.99 31.46 5.26
N ALA A 117 -3.69 31.51 5.59
CA ALA A 117 -3.00 32.76 5.87
C ALA A 117 -2.99 33.73 4.66
N GLN A 118 -2.84 33.20 3.44
CA GLN A 118 -2.91 34.02 2.24
C GLN A 118 -4.32 34.55 1.97
N ARG A 119 -5.35 33.72 2.14
CA ARG A 119 -6.75 34.06 1.83
C ARG A 119 -7.40 34.93 2.90
N LEU A 120 -7.11 34.70 4.17
CA LEU A 120 -7.74 35.44 5.26
C LEU A 120 -6.93 36.65 5.70
N ALA A 121 -5.59 36.58 5.67
CA ALA A 121 -4.74 37.65 6.20
C ALA A 121 -3.80 38.30 5.17
N GLY A 122 -3.88 37.91 3.90
CA GLY A 122 -3.11 38.54 2.82
C GLY A 122 -1.62 38.29 2.84
N TYR A 123 -1.19 37.19 3.46
CA TYR A 123 0.21 36.76 3.42
C TYR A 123 0.70 36.52 1.98
N THR A 124 1.95 36.88 1.70
CA THR A 124 2.65 36.37 0.52
C THR A 124 2.96 34.87 0.70
N LEU A 125 3.27 34.15 -0.38
CA LEU A 125 3.66 32.73 -0.27
C LEU A 125 4.86 32.54 0.66
N GLY A 126 5.87 33.42 0.55
CA GLY A 126 7.04 33.40 1.42
C GLY A 126 6.68 33.74 2.88
N GLY A 127 5.81 34.72 3.11
CA GLY A 127 5.32 35.04 4.45
C GLY A 127 4.57 33.87 5.07
N ALA A 128 3.74 33.16 4.29
CA ALA A 128 2.97 32.03 4.77
C ALA A 128 3.86 30.83 5.14
N ASP A 129 4.97 30.60 4.42
CA ASP A 129 5.96 29.60 4.85
C ASP A 129 6.70 30.03 6.13
N LEU A 130 6.99 31.32 6.31
CA LEU A 130 7.56 31.81 7.58
C LEU A 130 6.60 31.55 8.76
N LEU A 131 5.30 31.81 8.57
CA LEU A 131 4.26 31.47 9.55
C LEU A 131 4.29 29.98 9.88
N ARG A 132 4.24 29.11 8.87
CA ARG A 132 4.30 27.64 9.03
C ARG A 132 5.54 27.19 9.82
N ARG A 133 6.72 27.78 9.52
CA ARG A 133 7.97 27.48 10.25
C ARG A 133 7.93 27.95 11.69
N ALA A 134 7.39 29.13 11.97
CA ALA A 134 7.24 29.67 13.32
C ALA A 134 6.33 28.76 14.17
N MET A 135 5.21 28.36 13.58
CA MET A 135 4.22 27.42 14.10
C MET A 135 4.82 26.05 14.44
N GLY A 136 5.71 25.50 13.60
CA GLY A 136 6.41 24.26 13.90
C GLY A 136 7.43 24.37 15.04
N LYS A 137 8.08 25.53 15.21
CA LYS A 137 9.06 25.77 16.28
C LYS A 137 8.43 26.12 17.63
N LYS A 138 7.16 26.52 17.65
CA LYS A 138 6.39 26.87 18.86
C LYS A 138 7.08 27.90 19.78
N LYS A 139 7.79 28.87 19.21
CA LYS A 139 8.43 29.94 19.99
C LYS A 139 7.37 30.99 20.38
N PRO A 140 7.08 31.23 21.67
CA PRO A 140 5.99 32.10 22.10
C PRO A 140 6.04 33.51 21.52
N GLU A 141 7.23 34.13 21.53
CA GLU A 141 7.43 35.49 21.00
C GLU A 141 7.17 35.59 19.49
N GLU A 142 7.61 34.60 18.71
CA GLU A 142 7.38 34.57 17.27
C GLU A 142 5.91 34.27 16.94
N MET A 143 5.26 33.40 17.71
CA MET A 143 3.83 33.12 17.55
C MET A 143 2.98 34.36 17.85
N ALA A 144 3.31 35.13 18.89
CA ALA A 144 2.64 36.38 19.20
C ALA A 144 2.79 37.41 18.07
N LYS A 145 4.00 37.57 17.51
CA LYS A 145 4.23 38.43 16.33
C LYS A 145 3.39 38.00 15.14
N GLN A 146 3.41 36.70 14.82
CA GLN A 146 2.64 36.16 13.71
C GLN A 146 1.13 36.29 13.90
N ARG A 147 0.64 36.14 15.14
CA ARG A 147 -0.77 36.37 15.48
C ARG A 147 -1.16 37.82 15.19
N SER A 148 -0.36 38.78 15.65
CA SER A 148 -0.62 40.20 15.40
C SER A 148 -0.66 40.53 13.91
N VAL A 149 0.26 39.97 13.12
CA VAL A 149 0.27 40.15 11.65
C VAL A 149 -0.96 39.51 11.01
N PHE A 150 -1.34 38.29 11.42
CA PHE A 150 -2.53 37.62 10.91
C PHE A 150 -3.81 38.39 11.21
N VAL A 151 -4.00 38.84 12.45
CA VAL A 151 -5.21 39.58 12.86
C VAL A 151 -5.28 40.94 12.16
N ALA A 152 -4.16 41.65 12.03
CA ALA A 152 -4.13 42.91 11.29
C ALA A 152 -4.46 42.71 9.80
N GLY A 153 -3.89 41.67 9.18
CA GLY A 153 -4.20 41.32 7.79
C GLY A 153 -5.65 40.88 7.59
N ALA A 154 -6.22 40.16 8.56
CA ALA A 154 -7.61 39.73 8.54
C ALA A 154 -8.58 40.92 8.71
N ALA A 155 -8.25 41.86 9.59
CA ALA A 155 -9.01 43.10 9.75
C ALA A 155 -9.02 43.94 8.46
N ALA A 156 -7.89 44.02 7.75
CA ALA A 156 -7.81 44.69 6.45
C ALA A 156 -8.68 44.03 5.36
N ARG A 157 -9.15 42.79 5.59
CA ARG A 157 -10.06 42.04 4.72
C ARG A 157 -11.49 41.96 5.27
N GLY A 158 -11.80 42.70 6.33
CA GLY A 158 -13.14 42.77 6.91
C GLY A 158 -13.51 41.56 7.78
N ILE A 159 -12.53 40.79 8.26
CA ILE A 159 -12.77 39.67 9.17
C ILE A 159 -12.68 40.16 10.62
N ASP A 160 -13.71 39.86 11.41
CA ASP A 160 -13.79 40.26 12.81
C ASP A 160 -12.63 39.70 13.64
N GLY A 161 -12.09 40.54 14.53
CA GLY A 161 -10.97 40.19 15.40
C GLY A 161 -11.14 38.89 16.20
N PRO A 162 -12.31 38.63 16.84
CA PRO A 162 -12.57 37.36 17.52
C PRO A 162 -12.50 36.14 16.60
N VAL A 163 -13.07 36.24 15.39
CA VAL A 163 -13.03 35.15 14.39
C VAL A 163 -11.60 34.91 13.92
N ALA A 164 -10.85 35.98 13.61
CA ALA A 164 -9.46 35.88 13.19
C ALA A 164 -8.58 35.22 14.28
N ASN A 165 -8.79 35.56 15.55
CA ASN A 165 -8.08 34.93 16.66
C ASN A 165 -8.42 33.44 16.80
N ALA A 166 -9.70 33.08 16.73
CA ALA A 166 -10.14 31.68 16.81
C ALA A 166 -9.55 30.83 15.66
N ILE A 167 -9.48 31.38 14.45
CA ILE A 167 -8.85 30.71 13.30
C ILE A 167 -7.35 30.52 13.54
N PHE A 168 -6.68 31.54 14.07
CA PHE A 168 -5.27 31.45 14.41
C PHE A 168 -5.00 30.39 15.50
N ASP A 169 -5.85 30.32 16.53
CA ASP A 169 -5.80 29.28 17.58
C ASP A 169 -5.92 27.88 16.97
N GLN A 170 -6.85 27.69 16.03
CA GLN A 170 -7.04 26.41 15.34
C GLN A 170 -5.80 26.03 14.51
N MET A 171 -5.22 26.98 13.78
CA MET A 171 -3.97 26.77 13.04
C MET A 171 -2.80 26.45 13.97
N GLU A 172 -2.66 27.15 15.10
CA GLU A 172 -1.60 26.95 16.09
C GLU A 172 -1.69 25.57 16.75
N LYS A 173 -2.89 25.14 17.14
CA LYS A 173 -3.13 23.78 17.68
C LYS A 173 -2.73 22.71 16.66
N PHE A 174 -3.06 22.92 15.38
CA PHE A 174 -2.79 21.96 14.32
C PHE A 174 -1.34 21.96 13.83
N ALA A 175 -0.66 23.11 13.84
CA ALA A 175 0.65 23.33 13.26
C ALA A 175 1.72 22.31 13.67
N GLY A 176 1.70 21.84 14.92
CA GLY A 176 2.61 20.79 15.40
C GLY A 176 2.43 19.43 14.73
N TYR A 177 1.30 19.23 14.05
CA TYR A 177 0.89 17.99 13.41
C TYR A 177 0.59 18.16 11.93
N GLY A 178 0.96 19.28 11.27
CA GLY A 178 0.77 19.44 9.83
C GLY A 178 1.59 18.44 9.00
N PHE A 179 0.96 17.75 8.03
CA PHE A 179 1.68 16.91 7.07
C PHE A 179 2.00 17.67 5.79
N ASN A 180 3.08 17.29 5.10
CA ASN A 180 3.37 17.82 3.77
C ASN A 180 2.48 17.12 2.73
N LYS A 181 1.58 17.87 2.05
CA LYS A 181 0.61 17.29 1.11
C LYS A 181 1.29 16.63 -0.08
N SER A 182 2.37 17.23 -0.61
CA SER A 182 3.08 16.68 -1.79
C SER A 182 3.67 15.29 -1.50
N HIS A 183 4.24 15.11 -0.31
CA HIS A 183 4.76 13.80 0.12
C HIS A 183 3.62 12.79 0.32
N ALA A 184 2.53 13.18 1.00
CA ALA A 184 1.37 12.30 1.17
C ALA A 184 0.75 11.90 -0.17
N ALA A 185 0.62 12.83 -1.11
CA ALA A 185 0.06 12.57 -2.44
C ALA A 185 0.89 11.56 -3.23
N ALA A 186 2.22 11.71 -3.24
CA ALA A 186 3.11 10.77 -3.92
C ALA A 186 3.02 9.35 -3.33
N TYR A 187 2.91 9.23 -2.00
CA TYR A 187 2.79 7.93 -1.33
C TYR A 187 1.39 7.33 -1.52
N ALA A 188 0.34 8.14 -1.44
CA ALA A 188 -1.03 7.73 -1.73
C ALA A 188 -1.17 7.22 -3.17
N LEU A 189 -0.42 7.79 -4.13
CA LEU A 189 -0.38 7.29 -5.50
C LEU A 189 0.16 5.86 -5.58
N LEU A 190 1.24 5.55 -4.86
CA LEU A 190 1.79 4.19 -4.79
C LEU A 190 0.81 3.22 -4.09
N SER A 191 0.16 3.68 -3.02
CA SER A 191 -0.89 2.90 -2.34
C SER A 191 -2.05 2.60 -3.27
N TYR A 192 -2.52 3.60 -4.02
CA TYR A 192 -3.60 3.43 -4.99
C TYR A 192 -3.19 2.50 -6.13
N GLN A 193 -1.99 2.67 -6.69
CA GLN A 193 -1.46 1.80 -7.75
C GLN A 193 -1.34 0.34 -7.29
N THR A 194 -0.87 0.09 -6.07
CA THR A 194 -0.81 -1.27 -5.51
C THR A 194 -2.21 -1.85 -5.27
N ALA A 195 -3.15 -1.04 -4.76
CA ALA A 195 -4.55 -1.45 -4.62
C ALA A 195 -5.20 -1.77 -5.98
N TYR A 196 -4.94 -0.95 -7.01
CA TYR A 196 -5.43 -1.16 -8.37
C TYR A 196 -4.91 -2.48 -8.96
N LEU A 197 -3.61 -2.74 -8.84
CA LEU A 197 -3.03 -4.01 -9.28
C LEU A 197 -3.63 -5.21 -8.53
N LYS A 198 -3.91 -5.06 -7.23
CA LYS A 198 -4.56 -6.09 -6.44
C LYS A 198 -6.01 -6.34 -6.87
N ALA A 199 -6.76 -5.29 -7.22
CA ALA A 199 -8.14 -5.39 -7.68
C ALA A 199 -8.26 -6.05 -9.06
N HIS A 200 -7.43 -5.63 -10.02
CA HIS A 200 -7.56 -6.01 -11.44
C HIS A 200 -6.69 -7.20 -11.84
N TYR A 201 -5.55 -7.39 -11.18
CA TYR A 201 -4.59 -8.46 -11.48
C TYR A 201 -4.18 -9.23 -10.22
N PRO A 202 -5.14 -9.76 -9.44
CA PRO A 202 -4.89 -10.32 -8.10
C PRO A 202 -3.84 -11.43 -8.10
N ALA A 203 -3.88 -12.37 -9.06
CA ALA A 203 -2.92 -13.47 -9.12
C ALA A 203 -1.50 -12.98 -9.45
N GLN A 204 -1.36 -12.06 -10.41
CA GLN A 204 -0.06 -11.50 -10.81
C GLN A 204 0.52 -10.60 -9.71
N PHE A 205 -0.32 -9.79 -9.07
CA PHE A 205 0.06 -8.95 -7.95
C PHE A 205 0.55 -9.80 -6.77
N MET A 206 -0.24 -10.77 -6.33
CA MET A 206 0.15 -11.63 -5.21
C MET A 206 1.37 -12.50 -5.54
N ALA A 207 1.52 -12.99 -6.77
CA ALA A 207 2.75 -13.68 -7.19
C ALA A 207 3.98 -12.77 -7.14
N ALA A 208 3.86 -11.50 -7.50
CA ALA A 208 4.95 -10.52 -7.38
C ALA A 208 5.28 -10.24 -5.91
N MET A 209 4.28 -10.05 -5.05
CA MET A 209 4.47 -9.81 -3.62
C MET A 209 5.12 -11.01 -2.91
N LEU A 210 4.63 -12.22 -3.19
CA LEU A 210 5.23 -13.47 -2.69
C LEU A 210 6.68 -13.63 -3.14
N SER A 211 6.99 -13.21 -4.37
CA SER A 211 8.35 -13.26 -4.89
C SER A 211 9.26 -12.23 -4.24
N ALA A 212 8.78 -11.01 -4.00
CA ALA A 212 9.57 -9.96 -3.37
C ALA A 212 9.98 -10.33 -1.93
N ASP A 213 9.12 -11.06 -1.22
CA ASP A 213 9.36 -11.50 0.15
C ASP A 213 9.73 -12.99 0.27
N MET A 214 10.19 -13.64 -0.81
CA MET A 214 10.40 -15.10 -0.84
C MET A 214 11.41 -15.62 0.21
N ASP A 215 12.35 -14.77 0.63
CA ASP A 215 13.35 -15.08 1.66
C ASP A 215 12.79 -14.90 3.10
N HIS A 216 11.63 -14.27 3.25
CA HIS A 216 11.01 -13.95 4.54
C HIS A 216 9.81 -14.86 4.81
N THR A 217 10.06 -16.04 5.38
CA THR A 217 9.03 -17.10 5.59
C THR A 217 7.78 -16.58 6.32
N ASP A 218 7.94 -15.76 7.36
CA ASP A 218 6.80 -15.23 8.14
C ASP A 218 5.87 -14.36 7.29
N LYS A 219 6.42 -13.54 6.39
CA LYS A 219 5.63 -12.73 5.45
C LYS A 219 4.97 -13.58 4.39
N VAL A 220 5.68 -14.56 3.84
CA VAL A 220 5.12 -15.51 2.86
C VAL A 220 3.90 -16.21 3.42
N VAL A 221 3.91 -16.63 4.70
CA VAL A 221 2.74 -17.25 5.35
C VAL A 221 1.54 -16.30 5.39
N ILE A 222 1.75 -15.02 5.70
CA ILE A 222 0.69 -14.00 5.70
C ILE A 222 0.12 -13.82 4.29
N LEU A 223 0.98 -13.72 3.28
CA LEU A 223 0.58 -13.54 1.87
C LEU A 223 -0.15 -14.77 1.31
N ILE A 224 0.23 -15.99 1.71
CA ILE A 224 -0.47 -17.22 1.32
C ILE A 224 -1.88 -17.27 1.92
N ARG A 225 -2.04 -16.86 3.19
CA ARG A 225 -3.37 -16.77 3.82
C ARG A 225 -4.24 -15.74 3.10
N GLU A 226 -3.67 -14.58 2.75
CA GLU A 226 -4.36 -13.57 1.95
C GLU A 226 -4.80 -14.13 0.58
N CYS A 227 -3.96 -14.94 -0.08
CA CYS A 227 -4.36 -15.58 -1.33
C CYS A 227 -5.61 -16.44 -1.15
N ALA A 228 -5.72 -17.20 -0.05
CA ALA A 228 -6.91 -17.99 0.25
C ALA A 228 -8.15 -17.10 0.47
N GLU A 229 -8.02 -15.99 1.20
CA GLU A 229 -9.11 -15.02 1.41
C GLU A 229 -9.54 -14.31 0.11
N MET A 230 -8.67 -14.26 -0.90
CA MET A 230 -8.92 -13.70 -2.23
C MET A 230 -9.42 -14.75 -3.26
N ASP A 231 -9.70 -15.98 -2.82
CA ASP A 231 -10.05 -17.11 -3.70
C ASP A 231 -8.97 -17.35 -4.79
N LEU A 232 -7.69 -17.27 -4.39
CA LEU A 232 -6.51 -17.61 -5.19
C LEU A 232 -5.90 -18.90 -4.67
N THR A 233 -5.77 -19.89 -5.56
CA THR A 233 -5.16 -21.16 -5.19
C THR A 233 -3.64 -21.07 -5.30
N VAL A 234 -2.91 -21.30 -4.20
CA VAL A 234 -1.46 -21.46 -4.24
C VAL A 234 -1.12 -22.92 -4.53
N LEU A 235 -0.67 -23.20 -5.74
CA LEU A 235 -0.28 -24.54 -6.19
C LEU A 235 1.09 -24.88 -5.62
N PRO A 236 1.30 -26.14 -5.18
CA PRO A 236 2.60 -26.56 -4.65
C PRO A 236 3.70 -26.45 -5.69
N PRO A 237 4.97 -26.40 -5.26
CA PRO A 237 6.09 -26.41 -6.19
C PRO A 237 6.10 -27.73 -6.98
N ASP A 238 6.52 -27.61 -8.23
CA ASP A 238 6.66 -28.67 -9.21
C ASP A 238 7.90 -28.38 -10.06
N VAL A 239 8.81 -29.34 -10.13
CA VAL A 239 10.08 -29.23 -10.89
C VAL A 239 9.85 -28.97 -12.38
N ASN A 240 8.71 -29.41 -12.92
CA ASN A 240 8.41 -29.28 -14.34
C ASN A 240 7.75 -27.96 -14.71
N THR A 241 7.09 -27.26 -13.78
CA THR A 241 6.35 -26.03 -14.11
C THR A 241 6.81 -24.82 -13.31
N SER A 242 7.36 -25.02 -12.11
CA SER A 242 7.73 -23.91 -11.23
C SER A 242 8.95 -23.18 -11.74
N GLN A 243 8.94 -21.87 -11.55
CA GLN A 243 10.09 -21.00 -11.79
C GLN A 243 10.79 -20.68 -10.47
N TYR A 244 11.88 -19.94 -10.53
CA TYR A 244 12.55 -19.47 -9.33
C TYR A 244 11.61 -18.57 -8.48
N PRO A 245 11.04 -17.49 -9.03
CA PRO A 245 10.00 -16.71 -8.34
C PRO A 245 8.63 -17.42 -8.38
N PHE A 246 7.70 -16.95 -7.55
CA PHE A 246 6.29 -17.32 -7.68
C PHE A 246 5.73 -16.80 -9.02
N THR A 247 4.86 -17.59 -9.65
CA THR A 247 4.30 -17.24 -10.96
C THR A 247 2.78 -17.39 -10.97
N ALA A 248 2.09 -16.50 -11.67
CA ALA A 248 0.64 -16.56 -11.81
C ALA A 248 0.25 -17.50 -12.97
N GLU A 249 -0.64 -18.45 -12.69
CA GLU A 249 -1.24 -19.41 -13.62
C GLU A 249 -2.78 -19.22 -13.59
N GLY A 250 -3.31 -18.31 -14.40
CA GLY A 250 -4.74 -17.97 -14.37
C GLY A 250 -5.16 -17.38 -13.02
N ARG A 251 -6.10 -18.05 -12.31
CA ARG A 251 -6.51 -17.72 -10.93
C ARG A 251 -5.72 -18.46 -9.85
N ALA A 252 -4.60 -19.08 -10.22
CA ALA A 252 -3.72 -19.77 -9.30
C ALA A 252 -2.33 -19.12 -9.28
N ILE A 253 -1.57 -19.40 -8.22
CA ILE A 253 -0.18 -18.98 -8.06
C ILE A 253 0.66 -20.23 -7.87
N ARG A 254 1.61 -20.46 -8.75
CA ARG A 254 2.61 -21.52 -8.62
C ARG A 254 3.67 -21.10 -7.62
N TYR A 255 3.92 -21.97 -6.64
CA TYR A 255 5.00 -21.78 -5.68
C TYR A 255 6.36 -21.68 -6.37
N GLY A 256 7.15 -20.66 -6.02
CA GLY A 256 8.49 -20.49 -6.55
C GLY A 256 9.49 -21.48 -5.94
N LEU A 257 10.37 -22.06 -6.75
CA LEU A 257 11.43 -22.95 -6.27
C LEU A 257 12.38 -22.25 -5.29
N GLY A 258 12.57 -20.94 -5.44
CA GLY A 258 13.41 -20.13 -4.56
C GLY A 258 12.86 -20.00 -3.14
N ALA A 259 11.55 -20.13 -2.96
CA ALA A 259 10.90 -20.04 -1.66
C ALA A 259 10.90 -21.38 -0.89
N ILE A 260 11.49 -22.44 -1.46
CA ILE A 260 11.63 -23.73 -0.79
C ILE A 260 12.85 -23.68 0.13
N ARG A 261 12.61 -23.85 1.43
CA ARG A 261 13.68 -23.85 2.42
C ARG A 261 14.75 -24.92 2.09
N GLY A 262 15.99 -24.47 1.90
CA GLY A 262 17.13 -25.33 1.56
C GLY A 262 17.41 -25.47 0.06
N VAL A 263 16.58 -24.89 -0.81
CA VAL A 263 16.87 -24.78 -2.24
C VAL A 263 17.52 -23.41 -2.51
N GLY A 264 18.82 -23.41 -2.80
CA GLY A 264 19.53 -22.18 -3.17
C GLY A 264 19.20 -21.73 -4.60
N ARG A 265 19.36 -20.43 -4.87
CA ARG A 265 19.11 -19.84 -6.19
C ARG A 265 19.83 -20.56 -7.33
N GLY A 266 21.13 -20.83 -7.19
CA GLY A 266 21.89 -21.53 -8.21
C GLY A 266 21.39 -22.95 -8.50
N ALA A 267 20.87 -23.66 -7.50
CA ALA A 267 20.30 -24.99 -7.70
C ALA A 267 18.97 -24.93 -8.46
N ALA A 268 18.11 -23.94 -8.12
CA ALA A 268 16.86 -23.72 -8.84
C ALA A 268 17.08 -23.28 -10.29
N GLU A 269 18.02 -22.35 -10.53
CA GLU A 269 18.39 -21.90 -11.87
C GLU A 269 18.98 -23.04 -12.71
N THR A 270 19.84 -23.89 -12.12
CA THR A 270 20.36 -25.09 -12.81
C THR A 270 19.24 -26.03 -13.23
N LEU A 271 18.30 -26.31 -12.33
CA LEU A 271 17.15 -27.18 -12.61
C LEU A 271 16.29 -26.62 -13.76
N ILE A 272 16.03 -25.31 -13.73
CA ILE A 272 15.24 -24.62 -14.76
C ILE A 272 15.95 -24.65 -16.12
N ALA A 273 17.26 -24.37 -16.15
CA ALA A 273 18.05 -24.37 -17.38
C ALA A 273 18.10 -25.77 -18.02
N GLU A 274 18.31 -26.83 -17.23
CA GLU A 274 18.31 -28.21 -17.71
C GLU A 274 16.95 -28.61 -18.28
N ARG A 275 15.85 -28.21 -17.62
CA ARG A 275 14.48 -28.43 -18.09
C ARG A 275 14.22 -27.69 -19.41
N GLU A 276 14.70 -26.46 -19.56
CA GLU A 276 14.50 -25.67 -20.78
C GLU A 276 15.32 -26.22 -21.96
N ALA A 277 16.52 -26.74 -21.70
CA ALA A 277 17.38 -27.33 -22.73
C ALA A 277 16.93 -28.73 -23.17
N HIS A 278 16.43 -29.56 -22.24
CA HIS A 278 16.19 -30.99 -22.46
C HIS A 278 14.73 -31.42 -22.26
N GLY A 279 13.81 -30.48 -22.05
CA GLY A 279 12.40 -30.72 -21.82
C GLY A 279 12.07 -31.17 -20.39
N PRO A 280 10.79 -31.48 -20.10
CA PRO A 280 10.34 -31.86 -18.76
C PRO A 280 10.98 -33.17 -18.27
N PHE A 281 11.18 -33.25 -16.95
CA PHE A 281 11.66 -34.46 -16.28
C PHE A 281 10.55 -35.52 -16.27
N ALA A 282 10.86 -36.70 -16.82
CA ALA A 282 9.91 -37.80 -16.93
C ALA A 282 9.73 -38.59 -15.63
N SER A 283 10.76 -38.63 -14.78
CA SER A 283 10.76 -39.35 -13.51
C SER A 283 11.80 -38.79 -12.54
N LEU A 284 11.77 -39.24 -11.28
CA LEU A 284 12.82 -38.92 -10.31
C LEU A 284 14.19 -39.46 -10.76
N GLU A 285 14.23 -40.61 -11.42
CA GLU A 285 15.47 -41.18 -11.94
C GLU A 285 16.03 -40.31 -13.08
N ASP A 286 15.16 -39.83 -13.97
CA ASP A 286 15.51 -38.92 -15.05
C ASP A 286 16.03 -37.58 -14.50
N LEU A 287 15.38 -37.04 -13.46
CA LEU A 287 15.85 -35.86 -12.72
C LEU A 287 17.26 -36.06 -12.15
N CYS A 288 17.49 -37.17 -11.44
CA CYS A 288 18.78 -37.49 -10.84
C CYS A 288 19.88 -37.79 -11.87
N ARG A 289 19.53 -38.29 -13.06
CA ARG A 289 20.50 -38.59 -14.13
C ARG A 289 20.92 -37.32 -14.87
N ARG A 290 19.98 -36.40 -15.10
CA ARG A 290 20.24 -35.13 -15.80
C ARG A 290 20.95 -34.11 -14.91
N LEU A 291 20.65 -34.09 -13.61
CA LEU A 291 21.24 -33.14 -12.68
C LEU A 291 22.53 -33.70 -12.08
N ASP A 292 23.63 -33.00 -12.34
CA ASP A 292 24.92 -33.29 -11.70
C ASP A 292 24.79 -33.15 -10.17
N LEU A 293 25.05 -34.25 -9.46
CA LEU A 293 25.01 -34.33 -7.99
C LEU A 293 26.04 -33.41 -7.31
N GLN A 294 27.05 -32.91 -8.03
CA GLN A 294 27.96 -31.87 -7.53
C GLN A 294 27.26 -30.52 -7.40
N LYS A 295 26.30 -30.22 -8.28
CA LYS A 295 25.53 -28.96 -8.29
C LYS A 295 24.25 -29.05 -7.47
N LEU A 296 23.64 -30.25 -7.40
CA LEU A 296 22.45 -30.51 -6.59
C LEU A 296 22.76 -31.50 -5.47
N ASN A 297 23.03 -30.96 -4.29
CA ASN A 297 23.27 -31.80 -3.13
C ASN A 297 21.99 -32.57 -2.71
N ARG A 298 22.18 -33.70 -2.03
CA ARG A 298 21.08 -34.54 -1.51
C ARG A 298 20.04 -33.76 -0.69
N ARG A 299 20.45 -32.70 0.04
CA ARG A 299 19.54 -31.89 0.85
C ARG A 299 18.55 -31.09 -0.01
N VAL A 300 18.98 -30.58 -1.16
CA VAL A 300 18.11 -29.88 -2.13
C VAL A 300 17.08 -30.85 -2.70
N LEU A 301 17.48 -32.07 -3.10
CA LEU A 301 16.55 -33.09 -3.58
C LEU A 301 15.53 -33.50 -2.50
N GLU A 302 15.98 -33.70 -1.26
CA GLU A 302 15.07 -33.98 -0.13
C GLU A 302 14.10 -32.82 0.12
N ALA A 303 14.54 -31.57 0.01
CA ALA A 303 13.69 -30.39 0.15
C ALA A 303 12.63 -30.30 -0.96
N LEU A 304 13.03 -30.54 -2.23
CA LEU A 304 12.11 -30.57 -3.38
C LEU A 304 11.06 -31.68 -3.24
N LEU A 305 11.46 -32.88 -2.81
CA LEU A 305 10.57 -34.02 -2.63
C LEU A 305 9.57 -33.82 -1.48
N ARG A 306 9.97 -33.11 -0.41
CA ARG A 306 9.10 -32.81 0.74
C ARG A 306 8.13 -31.66 0.49
N SER A 307 8.52 -30.69 -0.35
CA SER A 307 7.74 -29.48 -0.62
C SER A 307 6.74 -29.65 -1.76
N GLY A 308 7.04 -30.51 -2.74
CA GLY A 308 6.17 -30.75 -3.90
C GLY A 308 5.35 -32.03 -3.82
N LYS A 309 4.24 -32.07 -4.56
CA LYS A 309 3.67 -33.35 -5.02
C LYS A 309 4.53 -33.85 -6.16
N SER A 310 5.70 -34.43 -5.87
CA SER A 310 6.37 -35.25 -6.88
C SER A 310 5.39 -36.37 -7.27
N ARG A 311 4.83 -36.32 -8.49
CA ARG A 311 3.94 -37.37 -9.01
C ARG A 311 4.78 -38.63 -9.27
N CYS A 312 5.20 -39.30 -8.19
CA CYS A 312 5.60 -40.70 -8.22
C CYS A 312 4.40 -41.50 -7.68
N PRO A 313 3.69 -42.28 -8.51
CA PRO A 313 2.49 -43.05 -8.12
C PRO A 313 2.72 -44.04 -6.96
N ARG A 314 3.98 -44.33 -6.60
CA ARG A 314 4.36 -45.25 -5.53
C ARG A 314 4.80 -44.59 -4.22
N CYS A 315 4.99 -43.28 -4.18
CA CYS A 315 5.40 -42.58 -2.96
C CYS A 315 4.23 -41.80 -2.38
N LYS A 316 3.47 -42.43 -1.48
CA LYS A 316 2.58 -41.67 -0.58
C LYS A 316 3.46 -40.76 0.29
N PRO A 317 3.19 -39.45 0.39
CA PRO A 317 3.81 -38.64 1.42
C PRO A 317 3.39 -39.21 2.77
N ARG A 318 4.35 -39.67 3.59
CA ARG A 318 4.11 -39.77 5.03
C ARG A 318 3.77 -38.36 5.48
N ARG A 319 2.60 -38.20 6.12
CA ARG A 319 2.18 -36.96 6.77
C ARG A 319 3.38 -36.44 7.56
N ALA A 320 3.89 -35.28 7.18
CA ALA A 320 4.80 -34.55 8.04
C ALA A 320 3.92 -33.95 9.14
N ASP A 321 4.06 -34.49 10.35
CA ASP A 321 3.62 -33.82 11.56
C ASP A 321 4.34 -32.47 11.62
N GLY A 322 3.59 -31.40 11.38
CA GLY A 322 4.11 -30.06 11.16
C GLY A 322 3.08 -29.21 10.44
N ALA A 323 1.95 -28.98 11.13
CA ALA A 323 0.76 -28.30 10.66
C ALA A 323 1.07 -26.96 9.96
N LEU A 324 0.88 -26.93 8.64
CA LEU A 324 0.30 -25.77 7.97
C LEU A 324 -1.22 -26.00 7.99
N PRO A 325 -2.00 -25.19 8.72
CA PRO A 325 -3.44 -25.38 8.74
C PRO A 325 -4.02 -25.12 7.35
N ALA A 326 -5.02 -25.95 7.03
CA ALA A 326 -5.83 -25.91 5.83
C ALA A 326 -6.50 -24.55 5.60
#